data_AF-A0A7S3CPE8-F1
#
_entry.id   AF-A0A7S3CPE8-F1
#
_cell.length_a   1.000
_cell.length_b   1.000
_cell.length_c   1.000
_cell.angle_alpha   90.00
_cell.angle_beta   90.00
_cell.angle_gamma   90.00
#
_symmetry.space_group_name_H-M   'P 1'
#
loop_
_entity.id
_entity.type
_entity.pdbx_description
1 polymer ?
#
loop_
_entity_poly.entity_id
_entity_poly.type
_entity_poly.pdbx_seq_one_letter_code
_entity_poly.pdbx_strand_id
1 'polypeptide(L)'
;MKNFAATSALLFGATLIPQTEARLTYGSCPETNLVDSLDKAAYAGKYYEQVRDLGNMYTMFAECVTKEFSLNDDGDLDLFFRGDYGGFVGYRGAGGTMYQCDEATSDNWTCMATMGSSDKRSPFKIQHVDYDNGFEVSYFCQ
;
A
#
# COMPACT_ATOMS: atom_id res chain seq x y z
N MET A 1 -52.77 25.56 22.98
CA MET A 1 -52.67 26.26 21.67
C MET A 1 -51.60 27.34 21.77
N LYS A 2 -50.45 27.15 21.08
CA LYS A 2 -49.52 28.17 20.52
C LYS A 2 -48.13 27.52 20.23
N ASN A 3 -48.07 26.87 19.08
CA ASN A 3 -47.09 26.94 17.99
C ASN A 3 -45.61 27.39 18.21
N PHE A 4 -44.72 26.52 17.71
CA PHE A 4 -43.51 26.72 16.87
C PHE A 4 -42.42 27.72 17.28
N ALA A 5 -41.18 27.25 17.45
CA ALA A 5 -40.16 27.21 16.37
C ALA A 5 -38.81 26.70 16.89
N ALA A 6 -38.24 25.73 16.18
CA ALA A 6 -36.88 25.25 16.33
C ALA A 6 -35.89 26.23 15.65
N THR A 7 -34.67 26.34 16.18
CA THR A 7 -33.53 26.79 15.38
C THR A 7 -32.25 26.13 15.89
N SER A 8 -31.98 24.93 15.39
CA SER A 8 -30.65 24.30 15.42
C SER A 8 -29.79 24.93 14.33
N ALA A 9 -28.65 25.50 14.71
CA ALA A 9 -27.59 25.85 13.78
C ALA A 9 -26.41 24.90 14.02
N LEU A 10 -26.41 23.76 13.34
CA LEU A 10 -25.22 22.91 13.20
C LEU A 10 -24.31 23.58 12.15
N LEU A 11 -23.25 24.24 12.61
CA LEU A 11 -22.14 24.66 11.77
C LEU A 11 -21.42 23.41 11.25
N PHE A 12 -21.71 23.01 10.01
CA PHE A 12 -20.84 22.11 9.25
C PHE A 12 -19.58 22.89 8.86
N GLY A 13 -18.56 22.83 9.72
CA GLY A 13 -17.20 23.21 9.36
C GLY A 13 -16.66 22.21 8.36
N ALA A 14 -16.86 22.47 7.07
CA ALA A 14 -16.22 21.72 6.00
C ALA A 14 -14.72 22.06 6.01
N THR A 15 -13.94 21.30 6.78
CA THR A 15 -12.49 21.26 6.61
C THR A 15 -12.22 20.63 5.26
N LEU A 16 -11.92 21.46 4.26
CA LEU A 16 -11.36 21.05 2.99
C LEU A 16 -9.99 20.45 3.29
N ILE A 17 -9.94 19.12 3.47
CA ILE A 17 -8.69 18.38 3.46
C ILE A 17 -8.16 18.55 2.04
N PRO A 18 -6.96 19.14 1.83
CA PRO A 18 -6.37 19.21 0.51
C PRO A 18 -6.23 17.80 -0.03
N GLN A 19 -7.02 17.47 -1.06
CA GLN A 19 -6.82 16.25 -1.81
C GLN A 19 -5.48 16.39 -2.51
N THR A 20 -4.49 15.62 -2.08
CA THR A 20 -3.25 15.50 -2.84
C THR A 20 -3.59 14.73 -4.10
N GLU A 21 -3.95 15.46 -5.15
CA GLU A 21 -4.08 14.90 -6.49
C GLU A 21 -2.72 14.32 -6.88
N ALA A 22 -2.68 13.04 -7.26
CA ALA A 22 -1.51 12.43 -7.87
C ALA A 22 -1.19 13.16 -9.18
N ARG A 23 -0.25 14.10 -9.14
CA ARG A 23 0.19 14.84 -10.33
C ARG A 23 1.19 13.97 -11.08
N LEU A 24 0.92 13.69 -12.35
CA LEU A 24 1.96 13.19 -13.25
C LEU A 24 3.00 14.30 -13.41
N THR A 25 4.18 14.10 -12.82
CA THR A 25 5.29 15.05 -12.88
C THR A 25 6.31 14.62 -13.93
N TYR A 26 6.72 15.54 -14.79
CA TYR A 26 7.88 15.34 -15.66
C TYR A 26 9.17 15.52 -14.84
N GLY A 27 10.10 14.57 -14.93
CA GLY A 27 11.38 14.61 -14.22
C GLY A 27 11.78 13.25 -13.66
N SER A 28 12.77 13.24 -12.78
CA SER A 28 13.14 12.06 -12.00
C SER A 28 12.16 11.84 -10.84
N CYS A 29 12.03 10.58 -10.40
CA CYS A 29 11.33 10.27 -9.15
C CYS A 29 11.92 11.08 -7.98
N PRO A 30 11.09 11.68 -7.12
CA PRO A 30 11.58 12.36 -5.94
C PRO A 30 12.28 11.37 -5.00
N GLU A 31 13.27 11.86 -4.26
CA GLU A 31 13.82 11.10 -3.14
C GLU A 31 12.76 10.97 -2.05
N THR A 32 12.65 9.77 -1.48
CA THR A 32 11.70 9.46 -0.43
C THR A 32 12.41 8.65 0.64
N ASN A 33 12.19 8.99 1.91
CA ASN A 33 12.69 8.17 3.01
C ASN A 33 11.97 6.83 3.01
N LEU A 34 12.73 5.75 2.90
CA LEU A 34 12.22 4.39 3.02
C LEU A 34 12.49 3.84 4.42
N VAL A 35 11.76 2.79 4.78
CA VAL A 35 12.08 1.99 5.96
C VAL A 35 13.40 1.27 5.70
N ASP A 36 14.37 1.47 6.60
CA ASP A 36 15.74 0.95 6.50
C ASP A 36 15.89 -0.51 6.93
N SER A 37 15.01 -0.98 7.82
CA SER A 37 14.94 -2.40 8.18
C SER A 37 13.51 -2.77 8.54
N LEU A 38 13.06 -3.91 8.04
CA LEU A 38 11.71 -4.42 8.26
C LEU A 38 11.75 -5.50 9.35
N ASP A 39 10.97 -5.33 10.42
CA ASP A 39 10.69 -6.44 11.34
C ASP A 39 9.71 -7.38 10.63
N LYS A 40 10.26 -8.38 9.93
CA LYS A 40 9.48 -9.32 9.12
C LYS A 40 8.43 -10.07 9.95
N ALA A 41 8.71 -10.37 11.22
CA ALA A 41 7.77 -11.09 12.07
C ALA A 41 6.58 -10.22 12.47
N ALA A 42 6.83 -8.96 12.84
CA ALA A 42 5.77 -8.00 13.13
C ALA A 42 5.00 -7.55 11.87
N TYR A 43 5.67 -7.55 10.71
CA TYR A 43 5.08 -7.18 9.43
C TYR A 43 4.19 -8.27 8.81
N ALA A 44 4.47 -9.55 9.11
CA ALA A 44 3.68 -10.66 8.57
C ALA A 44 2.20 -10.52 8.94
N GLY A 45 1.32 -10.73 7.96
CA GLY A 45 -0.11 -10.54 8.13
C GLY A 45 -0.84 -10.21 6.84
N LYS A 46 -2.11 -9.87 6.99
CA LYS A 46 -3.01 -9.50 5.89
C LYS A 46 -3.36 -8.03 5.97
N TYR A 47 -3.13 -7.33 4.87
CA TYR A 47 -3.44 -5.93 4.75
C TYR A 47 -4.47 -5.71 3.64
N TYR A 48 -5.31 -4.72 3.87
CA TYR A 48 -6.36 -4.29 2.96
C TYR A 48 -5.99 -2.92 2.45
N GLU A 49 -5.96 -2.77 1.13
CA GLU A 49 -5.63 -1.50 0.53
C GLU A 49 -6.80 -0.52 0.74
N GLN A 50 -6.60 0.45 1.63
CA GLN A 50 -7.61 1.46 1.95
C GLN A 50 -7.61 2.61 0.93
N VAL A 51 -6.42 3.00 0.51
CA VAL A 51 -6.17 4.12 -0.40
C VAL A 51 -5.05 3.73 -1.33
N ARG A 52 -5.19 4.10 -2.60
CA ARG A 52 -4.14 3.98 -3.61
C ARG A 52 -4.03 5.26 -4.42
N ASP A 53 -2.88 5.43 -5.04
CA ASP A 53 -2.76 6.28 -6.21
C ASP A 53 -3.52 5.63 -7.38
N LEU A 54 -4.43 6.38 -8.03
CA LEU A 54 -5.21 5.88 -9.17
C LEU A 54 -4.32 5.56 -10.39
N GLY A 55 -3.13 6.16 -10.47
CA GLY A 55 -2.12 5.87 -11.48
C GLY A 55 -1.29 4.62 -11.19
N ASN A 56 -1.49 3.93 -10.06
CA ASN A 56 -0.78 2.70 -9.77
C ASN A 56 -1.16 1.59 -10.77
N MET A 57 -0.20 1.21 -11.62
CA MET A 57 -0.41 0.23 -12.68
C MET A 57 -0.60 -1.20 -12.17
N TYR A 58 -0.13 -1.54 -10.97
CA TYR A 58 -0.15 -2.92 -10.48
C TYR A 58 -1.54 -3.38 -10.02
N THR A 59 -2.35 -2.45 -9.52
CA THR A 59 -3.70 -2.73 -9.04
C THR A 59 -4.77 -1.98 -9.84
N MET A 60 -4.41 -1.46 -11.02
CA MET A 60 -5.34 -0.71 -11.86
C MET A 60 -6.60 -1.53 -12.16
N PHE A 61 -7.77 -0.90 -11.97
CA PHE A 61 -9.11 -1.52 -12.11
C PHE A 61 -9.47 -2.62 -11.10
N ALA A 62 -8.58 -2.98 -10.17
CA ALA A 62 -8.89 -3.96 -9.13
C ALA A 62 -9.64 -3.32 -7.97
N GLU A 63 -10.69 -3.96 -7.48
CA GLU A 63 -11.34 -3.65 -6.20
C GLU A 63 -10.97 -4.70 -5.15
N CYS A 64 -11.31 -4.44 -3.88
CA CYS A 64 -11.08 -5.38 -2.77
C CYS A 64 -9.64 -5.93 -2.72
N VAL A 65 -8.65 -5.06 -2.95
CA VAL A 65 -7.24 -5.44 -3.01
C VAL A 65 -6.73 -5.82 -1.63
N THR A 66 -6.07 -6.98 -1.55
CA THR A 66 -5.38 -7.46 -0.36
C THR A 66 -3.97 -7.87 -0.68
N LYS A 67 -3.07 -7.65 0.29
CA LYS A 67 -1.71 -8.17 0.31
C LYS A 67 -1.54 -9.01 1.57
N GLU A 68 -1.00 -10.20 1.40
CA GLU A 68 -0.74 -11.15 2.47
C GLU A 68 0.75 -11.45 2.51
N PHE A 69 1.33 -11.42 3.71
CA PHE A 69 2.74 -11.70 3.95
C PHE A 69 2.87 -12.78 5.01
N SER A 70 3.72 -13.78 4.76
CA SER A 70 4.01 -14.86 5.71
C SER A 70 5.50 -15.09 5.80
N LEU A 71 6.03 -15.13 7.03
CA LEU A 71 7.42 -15.50 7.28
C LEU A 71 7.62 -16.99 6.93
N ASN A 72 8.58 -17.28 6.06
CA ASN A 72 8.92 -18.64 5.66
C ASN A 72 10.11 -19.20 6.47
N ASP A 73 10.43 -20.48 6.25
CA ASP A 73 11.47 -21.20 7.00
C ASP A 73 12.90 -20.65 6.73
N ASP A 74 13.10 -19.98 5.59
CA ASP A 74 14.36 -19.30 5.24
C ASP A 74 14.49 -17.93 5.91
N GLY A 75 13.44 -17.51 6.64
CA GLY A 75 13.36 -16.23 7.32
C GLY A 75 12.96 -15.08 6.39
N ASP A 76 12.62 -15.33 5.14
CA ASP A 76 12.10 -14.36 4.17
C ASP A 76 10.57 -14.23 4.27
N LEU A 77 9.99 -13.25 3.57
CA LEU A 77 8.53 -13.06 3.54
C LEU A 77 7.95 -13.53 2.22
N ASP A 78 7.18 -14.61 2.22
CA ASP A 78 6.32 -14.92 1.09
C ASP A 78 5.21 -13.87 1.00
N LEU A 79 4.92 -13.41 -0.21
CA LEU A 79 3.91 -12.40 -0.49
C LEU A 79 2.83 -12.98 -1.41
N PHE A 80 1.60 -12.50 -1.24
CA PHE A 80 0.52 -12.73 -2.19
C PHE A 80 -0.38 -11.49 -2.32
N PHE A 81 -0.38 -10.89 -3.51
CA PHE A 81 -1.27 -9.79 -3.85
C PHE A 81 -2.45 -10.32 -4.63
N ARG A 82 -3.65 -9.86 -4.30
CA ARG A 82 -4.87 -10.19 -5.06
C ARG A 82 -5.86 -9.04 -5.06
N GLY A 83 -6.72 -9.01 -6.07
CA GLY A 83 -7.85 -8.09 -6.16
C GLY A 83 -8.93 -8.65 -7.08
N ASP A 84 -10.13 -8.08 -6.99
CA ASP A 84 -11.27 -8.38 -7.84
C ASP A 84 -11.27 -7.48 -9.07
N TYR A 85 -11.24 -8.06 -10.26
CA TYR A 85 -11.29 -7.33 -11.53
C TYR A 85 -12.70 -7.36 -12.16
N GLY A 86 -13.74 -7.63 -11.35
CA GLY A 86 -15.14 -7.60 -11.74
C GLY A 86 -15.63 -8.89 -12.40
N GLY A 87 -16.95 -9.01 -12.56
CA GLY A 87 -17.67 -10.28 -12.79
C GLY A 87 -17.30 -11.15 -14.02
N PHE A 88 -16.44 -10.69 -14.92
CA PHE A 88 -15.92 -11.51 -16.02
C PHE A 88 -14.53 -12.12 -15.75
N VAL A 89 -13.72 -11.47 -14.92
CA VAL A 89 -12.39 -11.94 -14.56
C VAL A 89 -12.40 -12.49 -13.14
N GLY A 90 -13.11 -11.84 -12.21
CA GLY A 90 -13.15 -12.19 -10.80
C GLY A 90 -11.80 -11.94 -10.12
N TYR A 91 -11.57 -12.60 -8.98
CA TYR A 91 -10.33 -12.47 -8.24
C TYR A 91 -9.13 -12.99 -9.04
N ARG A 92 -8.08 -12.17 -9.11
CA ARG A 92 -6.76 -12.55 -9.62
C ARG A 92 -5.70 -12.12 -8.63
N GLY A 93 -4.59 -12.83 -8.64
CA GLY A 93 -3.48 -12.53 -7.77
C GLY A 93 -2.16 -13.07 -8.30
N ALA A 94 -1.09 -12.56 -7.71
CA ALA A 94 0.27 -12.98 -7.97
C ALA A 94 0.99 -13.13 -6.62
N GLY A 95 1.68 -14.26 -6.48
CA GLY A 95 2.56 -14.52 -5.36
C GLY A 95 4.00 -14.16 -5.66
N GLY A 96 4.85 -14.28 -4.66
CA GLY A 96 6.30 -14.12 -4.75
C GLY A 96 6.93 -14.19 -3.37
N THR A 97 8.15 -13.68 -3.25
CA THR A 97 8.87 -13.63 -1.98
C THR A 97 9.67 -12.33 -1.90
N MET A 98 9.72 -11.73 -0.70
CA MET A 98 10.55 -10.59 -0.35
C MET A 98 11.81 -11.08 0.38
N TYR A 99 12.94 -10.60 -0.11
CA TYR A 99 14.29 -10.95 0.30
C TYR A 99 15.01 -9.70 0.82
N GLN A 100 16.08 -9.93 1.57
CA GLN A 100 17.09 -8.91 1.92
C GLN A 100 16.52 -7.69 2.65
N CYS A 101 15.41 -7.85 3.38
CA CYS A 101 14.70 -6.74 4.05
C CYS A 101 15.48 -6.04 5.19
N ASP A 102 16.69 -6.50 5.48
CA ASP A 102 17.64 -6.01 6.47
C ASP A 102 18.92 -5.41 5.84
N GLU A 103 19.08 -5.54 4.52
CA GLU A 103 20.20 -5.00 3.74
C GLU A 103 19.82 -3.68 3.03
N ALA A 104 18.65 -3.11 3.34
CA ALA A 104 18.13 -1.93 2.68
C ALA A 104 19.07 -0.73 2.84
N THR A 105 19.20 0.03 1.75
CA THR A 105 19.75 1.38 1.79
C THR A 105 18.58 2.34 1.69
N SER A 106 18.45 3.26 2.66
CA SER A 106 17.37 4.27 2.81
C SER A 106 16.88 4.90 1.50
N ASP A 107 17.78 4.99 0.50
CA ASP A 107 17.56 5.76 -0.72
C ASP A 107 17.10 4.90 -1.92
N ASN A 108 17.18 3.57 -1.85
CA ASN A 108 16.95 2.70 -3.02
C ASN A 108 15.78 1.73 -2.87
N TRP A 109 15.70 0.96 -1.77
CA TRP A 109 14.72 -0.11 -1.60
C TRP A 109 14.63 -0.54 -0.12
N THR A 110 13.47 -1.06 0.30
CA THR A 110 13.27 -1.65 1.66
C THR A 110 13.46 -3.16 1.64
N CYS A 111 12.93 -3.82 0.62
CA CYS A 111 13.22 -5.22 0.33
C CYS A 111 13.41 -5.41 -1.17
N MET A 112 13.93 -6.56 -1.57
CA MET A 112 13.89 -7.02 -2.96
C MET A 112 12.80 -8.06 -3.10
N ALA A 113 11.93 -7.98 -4.11
CA ALA A 113 10.80 -8.88 -4.27
C ALA A 113 10.76 -9.57 -5.64
N THR A 114 10.33 -10.83 -5.67
CA THR A 114 9.85 -11.51 -6.87
C THR A 114 8.32 -11.39 -6.97
N MET A 115 7.78 -11.52 -8.18
CA MET A 115 6.33 -11.47 -8.43
C MET A 115 5.94 -12.41 -9.56
N GLY A 116 4.81 -13.10 -9.39
CA GLY A 116 4.30 -14.08 -10.33
C GLY A 116 5.25 -15.26 -10.49
N SER A 117 5.46 -15.70 -11.73
CA SER A 117 6.38 -16.78 -12.07
C SER A 117 7.78 -16.30 -12.45
N SER A 118 8.16 -15.08 -12.06
CA SER A 118 9.45 -14.49 -12.41
C SER A 118 10.44 -14.56 -11.26
N ASP A 119 11.67 -15.01 -11.55
CA ASP A 119 12.79 -14.98 -10.60
C ASP A 119 13.48 -13.61 -10.53
N LYS A 120 13.02 -12.63 -11.33
CA LYS A 120 13.58 -11.29 -11.34
C LYS A 120 13.24 -10.58 -10.02
N ARG A 121 14.28 -10.28 -9.25
CA ARG A 121 14.17 -9.41 -8.07
C ARG A 121 14.02 -7.96 -8.48
N SER A 122 13.02 -7.29 -7.93
CA SER A 122 12.74 -5.87 -8.15
C SER A 122 12.65 -5.14 -6.81
N PRO A 123 13.07 -3.87 -6.72
CA PRO A 123 12.90 -3.04 -5.53
C PRO A 123 11.45 -3.01 -5.04
N PHE A 124 11.25 -3.37 -3.78
CA PHE A 124 10.00 -3.17 -3.05
C PHE A 124 10.24 -2.07 -2.01
N LYS A 125 9.51 -0.95 -2.15
CA LYS A 125 9.75 0.27 -1.37
C LYS A 125 8.62 0.49 -0.39
N ILE A 126 8.95 0.52 0.89
CA ILE A 126 8.02 0.82 1.97
C ILE A 126 8.48 2.14 2.59
N GLN A 127 7.62 3.16 2.54
CA GLN A 127 7.93 4.47 3.14
C GLN A 127 7.67 4.48 4.64
N HIS A 128 6.66 3.74 5.09
CA HIS A 128 6.28 3.72 6.49
C HIS A 128 5.57 2.43 6.84
N VAL A 129 5.85 1.92 8.05
CA VAL A 129 5.12 0.83 8.68
C VAL A 129 4.82 1.25 10.11
N ASP A 130 3.57 1.11 10.50
CA ASP A 130 3.13 1.24 11.88
C ASP A 130 2.61 -0.14 12.33
N TYR A 131 3.43 -0.84 13.10
CA TYR A 131 3.12 -2.17 13.60
C TYR A 131 2.02 -2.17 14.66
N ASP A 132 1.86 -1.06 15.40
CA ASP A 132 0.88 -0.96 16.48
C ASP A 132 -0.52 -0.71 15.92
N ASN A 133 -0.62 0.11 14.86
CA ASN A 133 -1.88 0.45 14.20
C ASN A 133 -2.17 -0.40 12.96
N GLY A 134 -1.23 -1.26 12.54
CA GLY A 134 -1.42 -2.26 11.49
C GLY A 134 -1.57 -1.67 10.09
N PHE A 135 -0.86 -0.60 9.78
CA PHE A 135 -0.88 -0.01 8.43
C PHE A 135 0.52 0.19 7.86
N GLU A 136 0.58 0.23 6.54
CA GLU A 136 1.79 0.58 5.82
C GLU A 136 1.50 1.55 4.68
N VAL A 137 2.54 2.29 4.29
CA VAL A 137 2.55 3.15 3.10
C VAL A 137 3.64 2.64 2.18
N SER A 138 3.23 2.00 1.08
CA SER A 138 4.13 1.54 0.02
C SER A 138 4.27 2.61 -1.07
N TYR A 139 5.45 2.71 -1.68
CA TYR A 139 5.72 3.70 -2.71
C TYR A 139 6.21 3.07 -4.02
N PHE A 140 5.78 3.66 -5.13
CA PHE A 140 6.25 3.27 -6.46
C PHE A 140 6.39 4.51 -7.34
N CYS A 141 7.50 4.59 -8.07
CA CYS A 141 7.72 5.58 -9.12
C CYS A 141 8.62 4.97 -10.19
N GLN A 142 8.30 5.26 -11.45
CA GLN A 142 8.97 4.73 -12.63
C GLN A 142 9.09 5.82 -13.70
#